data_AF-A0A519CUX5-F1
#
_entry.id   AF-A0A519CUX5-F1
#
_cell.length_a   1.000
_cell.length_b   1.000
_cell.length_c   1.000
_cell.angle_alpha   90.00
_cell.angle_beta   90.00
_cell.angle_gamma   90.00
#
_symmetry.space_group_name_H-M   'P 1'
#
loop_
_entity.id
_entity.type
_entity.pdbx_description
1 polymer ?
#
loop_
_entity_poly.entity_id
_entity_poly.type
_entity_poly.pdbx_seq_one_letter_code
_entity_poly.pdbx_strand_id
1 'polypeptide(L)' 'MKIAVVGGGIFGVTTAIRLANNHDVDLYEKNSDILESASGINQYRLHRGKQLYQH' A
#
# COMPACT_ATOMS: atom_id res chain seq x y z
N MET A 1 -17.46 15.01 2.94
CA MET A 1 -16.82 15.23 1.63
C MET A 1 -16.63 13.89 0.96
N LYS A 2 -16.71 13.84 -0.37
CA LYS A 2 -16.38 12.64 -1.14
C LYS A 2 -14.92 12.71 -1.58
N ILE A 3 -14.14 11.66 -1.30
CA ILE A 3 -12.69 11.63 -1.54
C ILE A 3 -12.34 10.39 -2.37
N ALA A 4 -11.60 10.59 -3.44
CA ALA A 4 -11.03 9.49 -4.22
C ALA A 4 -9.56 9.31 -3.86
N VAL A 5 -9.17 8.09 -3.48
CA VAL A 5 -7.77 7.70 -3.25
C VAL A 5 -7.33 6.80 -4.41
N VAL A 6 -6.24 7.15 -5.08
CA VAL A 6 -5.70 6.38 -6.23
C VAL A 6 -4.38 5.73 -5.83
N GLY A 7 -4.32 4.40 -5.94
CA GLY A 7 -3.23 3.53 -5.50
C GLY A 7 -3.62 2.73 -4.26
N GLY A 8 -3.80 1.42 -4.41
CA GLY A 8 -4.12 0.44 -3.35
C GLY A 8 -2.89 -0.17 -2.69
N GLY A 9 -1.73 0.49 -2.74
CA GLY A 9 -0.56 0.11 -1.94
C GLY A 9 -0.74 0.40 -0.44
N ILE A 10 0.23 0.00 0.39
CA ILE A 10 0.12 0.09 1.87
C ILE A 10 -0.21 1.49 2.38
N PHE A 11 0.38 2.53 1.77
CA PHE A 11 0.10 3.91 2.12
C PHE A 11 -1.27 4.38 1.63
N GLY A 12 -1.67 4.00 0.42
CA GLY A 12 -2.98 4.39 -0.12
C GLY A 12 -4.14 3.75 0.64
N VAL A 13 -4.03 2.47 0.98
CA VAL A 13 -4.98 1.78 1.86
C VAL A 13 -5.02 2.42 3.25
N THR A 14 -3.88 2.70 3.87
CA THR A 14 -3.82 3.33 5.19
C THR A 14 -4.47 4.73 5.18
N THR A 15 -4.20 5.52 4.15
CA THR A 15 -4.81 6.84 3.95
C THR A 15 -6.32 6.73 3.77
N ALA A 16 -6.80 5.80 2.94
CA ALA A 16 -8.22 5.57 2.72
C ALA A 16 -8.93 5.18 4.02
N ILE A 17 -8.37 4.26 4.81
CA ILE A 17 -8.91 3.86 6.12
C ILE A 17 -8.99 5.05 7.08
N ARG A 18 -7.94 5.88 7.14
CA ARG A 18 -7.95 7.04 8.04
C ARG A 18 -9.03 8.04 7.66
N LEU A 19 -9.20 8.31 6.37
CA LEU A 19 -10.18 9.26 5.84
C LEU A 19 -11.62 8.74 5.91
N ALA A 20 -11.84 7.43 5.73
CA ALA A 20 -13.15 6.79 5.76
C ALA A 20 -13.87 6.93 7.12
N ASN A 21 -13.13 7.22 8.20
CA ASN A 21 -13.73 7.48 9.51
C ASN A 21 -14.60 8.76 9.54
N ASN A 22 -14.37 9.71 8.64
CA ASN A 22 -15.06 11.01 8.66
C ASN A 22 -15.61 11.44 7.29
N HIS A 23 -15.30 10.70 6.23
CA HIS A 23 -15.57 11.05 4.86
C HIS A 23 -16.02 9.82 4.05
N ASP A 24 -16.74 10.06 2.96
CA ASP A 24 -17.07 9.02 1.98
C ASP A 24 -15.87 8.84 1.04
N VAL A 25 -15.25 7.66 1.05
CA VAL A 25 -13.95 7.41 0.41
C VAL A 25 -14.06 6.26 -0.58
N ASP A 26 -13.71 6.53 -1.85
CA ASP A 26 -13.54 5.53 -2.89
C ASP A 26 -12.03 5.27 -3.10
N LEU A 27 -11.58 4.03 -2.97
CA LEU A 27 -10.19 3.61 -3.23
C LEU A 27 -10.11 2.90 -4.59
N TYR A 28 -9.19 3.36 -5.44
CA TYR A 28 -8.94 2.79 -6.77
C TYR A 28 -7.53 2.19 -6.83
N GLU A 29 -7.43 0.95 -7.33
CA GLU A 29 -6.17 0.26 -7.63
C GLU A 29 -6.22 -0.21 -9.08
N LYS A 30 -5.08 -0.13 -9.78
CA LYS A 30 -4.95 -0.56 -11.17
C LYS A 30 -4.87 -2.09 -11.26
N ASN A 31 -4.26 -2.73 -10.27
CA ASN A 31 -4.11 -4.16 -10.17
C ASN A 31 -5.41 -4.86 -9.73
N SER A 32 -5.47 -6.17 -9.92
CA SER A 32 -6.64 -7.00 -9.57
C SER A 32 -6.91 -7.05 -8.07
N ASP A 33 -5.90 -6.80 -7.24
CA ASP A 33 -6.01 -6.81 -5.78
C ASP A 33 -5.22 -5.66 -5.16
N ILE A 34 -5.58 -5.32 -3.92
CA ILE A 34 -4.87 -4.33 -3.11
C ILE A 34 -3.55 -4.92 -2.60
N LEU A 35 -2.59 -4.04 -2.29
CA LEU A 35 -1.29 -4.38 -1.71
C LEU A 35 -0.35 -5.22 -2.59
N GLU A 36 -0.71 -5.57 -3.83
CA GLU A 36 0.13 -6.36 -4.73
C GLU A 36 1.48 -5.68 -5.06
N SER A 37 1.48 -4.36 -5.29
CA SER A 37 2.70 -3.61 -5.61
C SER A 37 3.53 -3.19 -4.38
N ALA A 38 2.92 -3.12 -3.19
CA ALA A 38 3.58 -2.63 -1.97
C ALA A 38 4.17 -3.76 -1.12
N SER A 39 3.55 -4.95 -1.14
CA SER A 39 3.98 -6.12 -0.35
C SER A 39 5.32 -6.71 -0.85
N GLY A 40 5.58 -6.65 -2.16
CA GLY A 40 6.81 -7.22 -2.74
C GLY A 40 8.09 -6.41 -2.51
N ILE A 41 8.01 -5.07 -2.45
CA ILE A 41 9.20 -4.20 -2.48
C ILE A 41 9.51 -3.58 -1.11
N ASN A 42 8.49 -3.24 -0.31
CA ASN A 42 8.68 -2.43 0.89
C ASN A 42 8.64 -3.22 2.22
N GLN A 43 8.11 -4.45 2.25
CA GLN A 43 8.30 -5.33 3.42
C GLN A 43 9.69 -5.99 3.46
N TYR A 44 10.49 -5.88 2.40
CA TYR A 44 11.89 -6.33 2.39
C TYR A 44 12.88 -5.30 2.96
N ARG A 45 12.39 -4.14 3.44
CA ARG A 45 13.24 -3.07 4.02
C ARG A 45 13.12 -2.92 5.53
N LEU A 46 12.51 -3.91 6.20
CA LEU A 46 12.50 -4.07 7.66
C LEU A 46 13.24 -5.37 8.01
N HIS A 47 14.57 -5.30 7.92
CA HIS A 47 15.56 -6.17 8.58
C HIS A 47 15.46 -7.70 8.39
N ARG A 48 15.64 -8.18 7.15
CA ARG A 48 16.23 -9.52 6.91
C ARG A 48 17.31 -9.41 5.84
N GLY A 49 18.55 -9.69 6.23
CA GLY A 49 19.74 -9.56 5.40
C GLY A 49 19.62 -10.29 4.05
N LYS A 50 19.78 -9.54 2.96
CA LYS A 50 20.33 -10.03 1.70
C LYS A 50 21.34 -9.02 1.14
N GLN A 51 22.37 -8.74 1.92
CA GLN A 51 23.69 -8.40 1.41
C GLN A 51 24.65 -9.40 2.07
N LEU A 52 25.49 -10.05 1.26
CA LEU A 52 26.47 -11.10 1.62
C LEU A 52 25.95 -12.54 1.77
N TYR A 53 25.38 -13.08 0.70
CA TYR A 53 25.83 -14.38 0.16
C TYR A 53 25.73 -14.26 -1.37
N GLN A 54 26.58 -13.43 -1.95
CA GLN A 54 27.07 -13.70 -3.29
C GLN A 54 28.27 -14.62 -3.12
N HIS A 55 28.24 -15.71 -3.90
CA HIS A 55 29.27 -16.72 -4.13
C HIS A 55 30.62 -16.57 -3.44
#